data_AF-A0A699Q9X9-F1
#
_entry.id   AF-A0A699Q9X9-F1
#
_cell.length_a   1.000
_cell.length_b   1.000
_cell.length_c   1.000
_cell.angle_alpha   90.00
_cell.angle_beta   90.00
_cell.angle_gamma   90.00
#
_symmetry.space_group_name_H-M   'P 1'
#
loop_
_entity.id
_entity.type
_entity.pdbx_description
1 polymer ?
#
loop_
_entity_poly.entity_id
_entity_poly.type
_entity_poly.pdbx_seq_one_letter_code
_entity_poly.pdbx_strand_id
1 'polypeptide(L)'
;MPSRESSIGIIAVTELKIVEWHNYKHLDWITVRQDDDKIYKFKEGDFKRLCIQDIEDMLPLLVQGKLTNLTVKERFAFNVSLRMFARSIVIQRCVEDLQLGVESYQKKLNQTKSDTYRSDLKRKEAYIAYSNPRGFIYQNKDKKNKLRRIDE
;
A
#
# COMPACT_ATOMS: atom_id res chain seq x y z
N MET A 1 15.52 19.13 -18.18
CA MET A 1 14.90 17.82 -18.40
C MET A 1 15.89 16.77 -17.94
N PRO A 2 15.56 15.89 -16.99
CA PRO A 2 16.51 14.88 -16.56
C PRO A 2 16.63 13.83 -17.66
N SER A 3 17.87 13.52 -18.02
CA SER A 3 18.27 12.46 -18.93
C SER A 3 17.79 11.09 -18.42
N ARG A 4 17.31 10.25 -19.35
CA ARG A 4 16.89 8.86 -19.11
C ARG A 4 18.12 8.00 -18.80
N GLU A 5 18.65 8.09 -17.59
CA GLU A 5 19.68 7.18 -17.13
C GLU A 5 19.03 5.89 -16.64
N SER A 6 19.20 4.82 -17.44
CA SER A 6 19.18 3.42 -16.99
C SER A 6 17.90 2.87 -16.36
N SER A 7 16.74 3.06 -17.00
CA SER A 7 15.60 2.17 -16.79
C SER A 7 15.26 1.51 -18.13
N ILE A 8 15.42 0.18 -18.19
CA ILE A 8 15.02 -0.62 -19.36
C ILE A 8 13.51 -0.45 -19.54
N GLY A 9 13.10 0.30 -20.56
CA GLY A 9 11.71 0.65 -20.79
C GLY A 9 10.94 -0.49 -21.44
N ILE A 10 9.61 -0.43 -21.34
CA ILE A 10 8.72 -1.38 -22.00
C ILE A 10 8.37 -0.87 -23.40
N ILE A 11 8.77 -1.62 -24.43
CA ILE A 11 8.52 -1.28 -25.83
C ILE A 11 7.12 -1.72 -26.26
N ALA A 12 6.74 -2.95 -25.91
CA ALA A 12 5.52 -3.55 -26.42
C ALA A 12 4.96 -4.61 -25.47
N VAL A 13 3.63 -4.70 -25.41
CA VAL A 13 2.93 -5.83 -24.80
C VAL A 13 2.64 -6.84 -25.89
N THR A 14 3.12 -8.07 -25.75
CA THR A 14 2.99 -9.12 -26.79
C THR A 14 1.74 -9.96 -26.58
N GLU A 15 1.51 -10.41 -25.35
CA GLU A 15 0.40 -11.28 -24.97
C GLU A 15 -0.09 -10.94 -23.57
N LEU A 16 -1.35 -11.23 -23.29
CA LEU A 16 -1.89 -11.19 -21.94
C LEU A 16 -3.02 -12.18 -21.79
N LYS A 17 -3.29 -12.59 -20.55
CA LYS A 17 -4.44 -13.43 -20.22
C LYS A 17 -5.32 -12.71 -19.21
N ILE A 18 -6.58 -12.56 -19.58
CA ILE A 18 -7.62 -12.04 -18.70
C ILE A 18 -8.52 -13.19 -18.30
N VAL A 19 -8.74 -13.34 -17.00
CA VAL A 19 -9.63 -14.34 -16.42
C VAL A 19 -10.82 -13.62 -15.78
N GLU A 20 -12.00 -14.20 -15.92
CA GLU A 20 -13.21 -13.68 -15.29
C GLU A 20 -13.39 -14.32 -13.91
N TRP A 21 -13.40 -13.49 -12.87
CA TRP A 21 -13.67 -13.88 -11.48
C TRP A 21 -14.81 -13.02 -10.94
N HIS A 22 -15.83 -13.65 -10.36
CA HIS A 22 -16.98 -12.96 -9.75
C HIS A 22 -17.61 -11.87 -10.63
N ASN A 23 -17.85 -12.16 -11.92
CA ASN A 23 -18.37 -11.22 -12.92
C ASN A 23 -17.46 -10.00 -13.22
N TYR A 24 -16.19 -10.07 -12.83
CA TYR A 24 -15.19 -9.06 -13.12
C TYR A 24 -14.01 -9.65 -13.87
N LYS A 25 -13.46 -8.88 -14.81
CA LYS A 25 -12.33 -9.31 -15.63
C LYS A 25 -11.03 -8.84 -15.00
N HIS A 26 -10.17 -9.79 -14.66
CA HIS A 26 -8.88 -9.58 -14.03
C HIS A 26 -7.74 -10.02 -14.93
N LEU A 27 -6.62 -9.31 -14.88
CA LEU A 27 -5.39 -9.69 -15.58
C LEU A 27 -4.66 -10.79 -14.77
N ASP A 28 -4.60 -12.01 -15.31
CA ASP A 28 -3.90 -13.15 -14.70
C ASP A 28 -2.39 -13.04 -14.95
N TRP A 29 -2.00 -12.77 -16.20
CA TRP A 29 -0.62 -12.46 -16.56
C TRP A 29 -0.51 -11.61 -17.82
N ILE A 30 0.63 -10.96 -17.97
CA ILE A 30 1.03 -10.18 -19.14
C ILE A 30 2.44 -10.56 -19.56
N THR A 31 2.69 -10.52 -20.86
CA THR A 31 3.99 -10.67 -21.46
C THR A 31 4.37 -9.38 -22.17
N VAL A 32 5.54 -8.87 -21.82
CA VAL A 32 6.04 -7.56 -22.25
C VAL A 32 7.46 -7.69 -22.79
N ARG A 33 7.73 -6.94 -23.84
CA ARG A 33 9.02 -6.81 -24.51
C ARG A 33 9.68 -5.53 -24.04
N GLN A 34 10.90 -5.66 -23.53
CA GLN A 34 11.72 -4.57 -23.04
C GLN A 34 12.69 -4.04 -24.11
N ASP A 35 13.34 -2.91 -23.83
CA ASP A 35 14.35 -2.28 -24.70
C ASP A 35 15.52 -3.18 -25.08
N ASP A 36 15.83 -4.18 -24.25
CA ASP A 36 16.88 -5.18 -24.50
C ASP A 36 16.41 -6.35 -25.39
N ASP A 37 15.24 -6.21 -26.00
CA ASP A 37 14.57 -7.20 -26.82
C ASP A 37 14.17 -8.49 -26.06
N LYS A 38 14.29 -8.51 -24.73
CA LYS A 38 13.87 -9.65 -23.93
C LYS A 38 12.39 -9.57 -23.61
N ILE A 39 11.81 -10.76 -23.53
CA ILE A 39 10.39 -10.95 -23.23
C ILE A 39 10.27 -11.42 -21.79
N TYR A 40 9.55 -10.65 -20.99
CA TYR A 40 9.26 -10.93 -19.60
C TYR A 40 7.80 -11.27 -19.41
N LYS A 41 7.54 -12.28 -18.57
CA LYS A 41 6.19 -12.68 -18.18
C LYS A 41 5.95 -12.27 -16.73
N PHE A 42 4.96 -11.43 -16.52
CA PHE A 42 4.52 -10.98 -15.20
C PHE A 42 3.16 -11.60 -14.89
N LYS A 43 3.04 -12.27 -13.75
CA LYS A 43 1.74 -12.65 -13.17
C LYS A 43 1.28 -11.59 -12.18
N GLU A 44 0.03 -11.66 -11.74
CA GLU A 44 -0.52 -10.74 -10.73
C GLU A 44 0.35 -10.60 -9.48
N GLY A 45 0.93 -11.70 -8.98
CA GLY A 45 1.84 -11.67 -7.83
C GLY A 45 3.20 -11.04 -8.10
N ASP A 46 3.65 -11.03 -9.36
CA ASP A 46 4.94 -10.45 -9.76
C ASP A 46 4.85 -8.94 -9.95
N PHE A 47 3.65 -8.37 -9.88
CA PHE A 47 3.43 -6.95 -10.12
C PHE A 47 4.19 -6.06 -9.15
N LYS A 48 4.57 -6.51 -7.96
CA LYS A 48 5.49 -5.74 -7.07
C LYS A 48 6.85 -5.42 -7.72
N ARG A 49 7.25 -6.16 -8.75
CA ARG A 49 8.50 -5.93 -9.50
C ARG A 49 8.35 -4.90 -10.62
N LEU A 50 7.13 -4.56 -11.01
CA LEU A 50 6.86 -3.52 -11.98
C LEU A 50 7.03 -2.16 -11.30
N CYS A 51 7.92 -1.34 -11.84
CA CYS A 51 8.12 0.02 -11.39
C CYS A 51 7.01 0.93 -11.92
N ILE A 52 6.83 2.10 -11.28
CA ILE A 52 5.91 3.13 -11.79
C ILE A 52 6.26 3.52 -13.24
N GLN A 53 7.56 3.55 -13.58
CA GLN A 53 8.02 3.87 -14.94
C GLN A 53 7.52 2.86 -15.97
N ASP A 54 7.54 1.57 -15.63
CA ASP A 54 7.05 0.51 -16.52
C ASP A 54 5.55 0.67 -16.83
N ILE A 55 4.77 1.13 -15.83
CA ILE A 55 3.34 1.42 -16.00
C ILE A 55 3.13 2.66 -16.87
N GLU A 56 3.93 3.70 -16.64
CA GLU A 56 3.93 4.90 -17.47
C GLU A 56 4.26 4.57 -18.93
N ASP A 57 5.14 3.62 -19.19
CA ASP A 57 5.49 3.16 -20.53
C ASP A 57 4.38 2.32 -21.17
N MET A 58 3.65 1.52 -20.38
CA MET A 58 2.51 0.73 -20.85
C MET A 58 1.27 1.56 -21.18
N LEU A 59 1.04 2.69 -20.50
CA LEU A 59 -0.14 3.53 -20.69
C LEU A 59 -0.27 4.10 -22.13
N PRO A 60 0.79 4.66 -22.75
CA PRO A 60 0.79 5.06 -24.15
C PRO A 60 0.51 3.90 -25.13
N LEU A 61 0.94 2.68 -24.82
CA LEU A 61 0.71 1.50 -25.68
C LEU A 61 -0.77 1.17 -25.81
N LEU A 62 -1.53 1.38 -24.73
CA LEU A 62 -2.99 1.27 -24.72
C LEU A 62 -3.67 2.34 -25.59
N VAL A 63 -3.21 3.59 -25.48
CA VAL A 63 -3.79 4.74 -26.20
C VAL A 63 -3.49 4.68 -27.70
N GLN A 64 -2.28 4.25 -28.07
CA GLN A 64 -1.84 4.17 -29.46
C GLN A 64 -2.47 2.98 -30.23
N GLY A 65 -3.21 2.09 -29.55
CA GLY A 65 -3.88 0.97 -30.22
C GLY A 65 -2.94 -0.09 -30.79
N LYS A 66 -1.64 -0.07 -30.41
CA LYS A 66 -0.60 -1.02 -30.84
C LYS A 66 -0.85 -2.46 -30.38
N LEU A 67 -1.81 -2.64 -29.47
CA LEU A 67 -2.34 -3.92 -29.04
C LEU A 67 -3.31 -4.51 -30.07
N THR A 68 -2.86 -4.70 -31.32
CA THR A 68 -3.68 -5.22 -32.42
C THR A 68 -4.26 -6.62 -32.14
N ASN A 69 -3.67 -7.34 -31.18
CA ASN A 69 -4.05 -8.70 -30.82
C ASN A 69 -5.21 -8.78 -29.79
N LEU A 70 -5.68 -7.64 -29.26
CA LEU A 70 -6.67 -7.61 -28.17
C LEU A 70 -8.01 -7.02 -28.58
N THR A 71 -9.10 -7.66 -28.13
CA THR A 71 -10.47 -7.15 -28.31
C THR A 71 -10.72 -5.89 -27.49
N VAL A 72 -11.71 -5.08 -27.87
CA VAL A 72 -12.06 -3.84 -27.15
C VAL A 72 -12.37 -4.10 -25.66
N LYS A 73 -13.04 -5.21 -25.35
CA LYS A 73 -13.37 -5.61 -23.96
C LYS A 73 -12.13 -5.95 -23.15
N GLU A 74 -11.13 -6.58 -23.77
CA GLU A 74 -9.85 -6.92 -23.12
C GLU A 74 -8.99 -5.69 -22.91
N ARG A 75 -8.93 -4.77 -23.88
CA ARG A 75 -8.25 -3.48 -23.73
C ARG A 75 -8.84 -2.66 -22.58
N PHE A 76 -10.16 -2.66 -22.44
CA PHE A 76 -10.84 -1.98 -21.33
C PHE A 76 -10.50 -2.62 -19.98
N ALA A 77 -10.61 -3.95 -19.87
CA ALA A 77 -10.24 -4.66 -18.64
C ALA A 77 -8.77 -4.44 -18.26
N PHE A 78 -7.87 -4.50 -19.25
CA PHE A 78 -6.44 -4.25 -19.04
C PHE A 78 -6.16 -2.83 -18.54
N ASN A 79 -6.81 -1.80 -19.10
CA ASN A 79 -6.69 -0.42 -18.63
C ASN A 79 -7.16 -0.27 -17.17
N VAL A 80 -8.28 -0.90 -16.82
CA VAL A 80 -8.78 -0.91 -15.45
C VAL A 80 -7.78 -1.59 -14.51
N SER A 81 -7.21 -2.74 -14.91
CA SER A 81 -6.18 -3.45 -14.13
C SER A 81 -4.93 -2.59 -13.92
N LEU A 82 -4.42 -1.91 -14.95
CA LEU A 82 -3.25 -1.02 -14.81
C LEU A 82 -3.52 0.17 -13.89
N ARG A 83 -4.72 0.76 -13.94
CA ARG A 83 -5.10 1.85 -13.01
C ARG A 83 -5.16 1.38 -11.56
N MET A 84 -5.72 0.20 -11.33
CA MET A 84 -5.74 -0.41 -10.00
C MET A 84 -4.32 -0.70 -9.50
N PHE A 85 -3.45 -1.13 -10.40
CA PHE A 85 -2.06 -1.41 -10.07
C PHE A 85 -1.24 -0.15 -9.75
N ALA A 86 -1.37 0.93 -10.53
CA ALA A 86 -0.73 2.21 -10.20
C ALA A 86 -1.15 2.69 -8.80
N ARG A 87 -2.44 2.55 -8.45
CA ARG A 87 -2.95 2.87 -7.10
C ARG A 87 -2.33 1.99 -6.02
N SER A 88 -2.17 0.68 -6.27
CA SER A 88 -1.61 -0.21 -5.26
C SER A 88 -0.14 0.08 -4.95
N ILE A 89 0.66 0.46 -5.95
CA ILE A 89 2.05 0.89 -5.73
C ILE A 89 2.13 2.18 -4.91
N VAL A 90 1.28 3.17 -5.23
CA VAL A 90 1.25 4.42 -4.46
C VAL A 90 0.91 4.13 -3.00
N ILE A 91 -0.08 3.27 -2.74
CA ILE A 91 -0.44 2.84 -1.38
C ILE A 91 0.74 2.12 -0.71
N GLN A 92 1.41 1.20 -1.40
CA GLN A 92 2.56 0.48 -0.85
C GLN A 92 3.68 1.44 -0.44
N ARG A 93 4.05 2.41 -1.30
CA ARG A 93 5.05 3.43 -0.96
C ARG A 93 4.64 4.25 0.25
N CYS A 94 3.38 4.66 0.35
CA CYS A 94 2.88 5.37 1.52
C CYS A 94 2.98 4.53 2.81
N VAL A 95 2.74 3.22 2.72
CA VAL A 95 2.87 2.31 3.86
C VAL A 95 4.34 2.14 4.26
N GLU A 96 5.25 1.99 3.30
CA GLU A 96 6.70 1.93 3.53
C GLU A 96 7.20 3.22 4.21
N ASP A 97 6.83 4.38 3.69
CA ASP A 97 7.18 5.69 4.26
C ASP A 97 6.64 5.86 5.68
N LEU A 98 5.39 5.44 5.92
CA LEU A 98 4.78 5.48 7.25
C LEU A 98 5.54 4.57 8.22
N GLN A 99 5.92 3.37 7.79
CA GLN A 99 6.67 2.42 8.61
C GLN A 99 8.03 2.99 9.01
N LEU A 100 8.76 3.58 8.05
CA LEU A 100 10.01 4.29 8.33
C LEU A 100 9.80 5.46 9.31
N GLY A 101 8.70 6.20 9.17
CA GLY A 101 8.30 7.24 10.11
C GLY A 101 8.13 6.69 11.53
N VAL A 102 7.36 5.62 11.69
CA VAL A 102 7.14 4.96 12.99
C VAL A 102 8.45 4.48 13.62
N GLU A 103 9.32 3.84 12.84
CA GLU A 103 10.64 3.38 13.30
C GLU A 103 11.52 4.54 13.76
N SER A 104 11.52 5.66 13.01
CA SER A 104 12.21 6.89 13.39
C SER A 104 11.68 7.48 14.70
N TYR A 105 10.35 7.55 14.86
CA TYR A 105 9.71 8.01 16.09
C TYR A 105 10.05 7.11 17.29
N GLN A 106 9.99 5.79 17.14
CA GLN A 106 10.38 4.83 18.17
C GLN A 106 11.85 5.00 18.57
N LYS A 107 12.75 5.17 17.60
CA LYS A 107 14.18 5.41 17.87
C LYS A 107 14.41 6.70 18.65
N LYS A 108 13.69 7.79 18.32
CA LYS A 108 13.76 9.07 19.03
C LYS A 108 13.25 8.95 20.49
N LEU A 109 12.16 8.20 20.70
CA LEU A 109 11.66 7.88 22.04
C LEU A 109 12.66 7.04 22.83
N ASN A 110 13.29 6.04 22.21
CA ASN A 110 14.28 5.18 22.86
C ASN A 110 15.63 5.88 23.16
N GLN A 111 16.04 6.88 22.37
CA GLN A 111 17.21 7.74 22.66
C GLN A 111 16.97 8.65 23.86
N THR A 112 15.70 8.99 24.11
CA THR A 112 15.26 9.60 25.36
C THR A 112 14.97 8.47 26.35
N LYS A 113 16.01 7.75 26.81
CA LYS A 113 15.82 6.69 27.82
C LYS A 113 14.90 7.24 28.92
N SER A 114 13.66 6.76 28.97
CA SER A 114 12.87 6.83 30.18
C SER A 114 13.53 5.85 31.14
N ASP A 115 14.52 6.30 31.89
CA ASP A 115 14.73 5.79 33.24
C ASP A 115 13.49 6.19 34.05
N THR A 116 12.39 5.53 33.75
CA THR A 116 11.21 5.47 34.57
C THR A 116 10.95 4.00 34.82
N TYR A 117 11.97 3.29 35.30
CA TYR A 117 11.73 2.22 36.24
C TYR A 117 11.25 2.87 37.54
N ARG A 118 9.99 3.30 37.52
CA ARG A 118 9.25 3.64 38.73
C ARG A 118 8.63 2.34 39.23
N SER A 119 9.43 1.57 39.95
CA SER A 119 9.10 0.29 40.60
C SER A 119 7.89 0.35 41.53
N ASP A 120 7.41 1.55 41.84
CA ASP A 120 6.34 1.83 42.79
C ASP A 120 4.93 1.76 42.18
N LEU A 121 4.78 1.53 40.86
CA LEU A 121 3.46 1.30 40.26
C LEU A 121 3.09 -0.20 40.28
N LYS A 122 2.33 -0.60 41.30
CA LYS A 122 1.76 -1.95 41.44
C LYS A 122 1.06 -2.38 40.14
N ARG A 123 1.52 -3.49 39.58
CA ARG A 123 1.00 -4.19 38.40
C ARG A 123 -0.52 -4.39 38.55
N LYS A 124 -1.34 -3.72 37.73
CA LYS A 124 -2.76 -4.04 37.56
C LYS A 124 -2.92 -4.92 36.31
N GLU A 125 -3.67 -6.00 36.45
CA GLU A 125 -3.88 -7.06 35.47
C GLU A 125 -4.40 -6.56 34.11
N ALA A 126 -4.08 -7.31 33.06
CA ALA A 126 -4.42 -6.99 31.68
C ALA A 126 -5.94 -7.01 31.44
N TYR A 127 -6.36 -6.16 30.49
CA TYR A 127 -7.73 -5.87 30.11
C TYR A 127 -8.59 -7.12 29.84
N ILE A 128 -9.59 -7.35 30.67
CA ILE A 128 -10.73 -8.22 30.36
C ILE A 128 -11.62 -7.47 29.37
N ALA A 129 -11.93 -8.12 28.24
CA ALA A 129 -12.70 -7.61 27.11
C ALA A 129 -14.22 -7.51 27.35
N TYR A 130 -14.67 -7.37 28.61
CA TYR A 130 -16.09 -7.23 28.93
C TYR A 130 -16.43 -5.79 29.32
N SER A 131 -17.36 -5.22 28.57
CA SER A 131 -17.88 -3.86 28.66
C SER A 131 -18.32 -3.50 30.09
N ASN A 132 -17.56 -2.62 30.74
CA ASN A 132 -17.98 -1.86 31.91
C ASN A 132 -17.87 -0.38 31.55
N PRO A 133 -18.96 0.42 31.61
CA PRO A 133 -18.93 1.81 31.19
C PRO A 133 -17.95 2.60 32.08
N ARG A 134 -16.77 2.93 31.52
CA ARG A 134 -15.69 3.59 32.24
C ARG A 134 -15.98 5.09 32.37
N GLY A 135 -16.57 5.47 33.50
CA GLY A 135 -16.42 6.83 33.98
C GLY A 135 -15.01 7.06 34.51
N PHE A 136 -14.37 8.17 34.15
CA PHE A 136 -13.06 8.55 34.69
C PHE A 136 -13.26 9.33 36.00
N ILE A 137 -12.60 8.90 37.07
CA ILE A 137 -12.50 9.68 38.31
C ILE A 137 -11.26 10.55 38.23
N TYR A 138 -11.44 11.86 38.32
CA TYR A 138 -10.33 12.82 38.41
C TYR A 138 -10.47 13.67 39.68
N GLN A 139 -9.35 14.18 40.16
CA GLN A 139 -9.31 15.06 41.31
C GLN A 139 -9.33 16.51 40.82
N ASN A 140 -10.28 17.32 41.31
CA ASN A 140 -10.30 18.75 40.97
C ASN A 140 -9.16 19.48 41.71
N LYS A 141 -8.96 20.78 41.40
CA LYS A 141 -7.93 21.60 42.06
C LYS A 141 -8.06 21.66 43.59
N ASP A 142 -9.25 21.39 44.13
CA ASP A 142 -9.54 21.35 45.57
C ASP A 142 -9.37 19.94 46.18
N LYS A 143 -8.70 19.02 45.47
CA LYS A 143 -8.48 17.62 45.87
C LYS A 143 -9.76 16.80 46.10
N LYS A 144 -10.90 17.23 45.57
CA LYS A 144 -12.17 16.47 45.61
C LYS A 144 -12.29 15.57 44.37
N ASN A 145 -12.63 14.30 44.59
CA ASN A 145 -12.84 13.34 43.52
C ASN A 145 -14.16 13.65 42.78
N LYS A 146 -14.12 13.76 41.45
CA LYS A 146 -15.29 13.88 40.57
C LYS A 146 -15.29 12.77 39.51
N LEU A 147 -16.45 12.17 39.29
CA LEU A 147 -16.67 11.16 38.26
C LEU A 147 -17.19 11.82 36.98
N ARG A 148 -16.50 11.63 35.86
CA ARG A 148 -16.97 12.03 34.52
C ARG A 148 -17.39 10.78 33.75
N ARG A 149 -18.68 10.66 33.44
CA ARG A 149 -19.21 9.61 32.56
C ARG A 149 -19.08 10.08 31.11
N ILE A 150 -18.79 9.13 30.21
CA ILE A 150 -18.88 9.34 28.77
C ILE A 150 -20.24 8.78 28.40
N ASP A 151 -21.20 9.65 28.14
CA ASP A 151 -22.44 9.24 27.49
C ASP A 151 -22.11 9.04 25.99
N GLU A 152 -22.69 8.00 25.40
CA GLU A 152 -22.49 7.56 24.00
C GLU A 152 -22.98 8.61 22.99
#